data_AF-A0A0S8CWX6-F1
#
_entry.id   AF-A0A0S8CWX6-F1
#
_cell.length_a   1.000
_cell.length_b   1.000
_cell.length_c   1.000
_cell.angle_alpha   90.00
_cell.angle_beta   90.00
_cell.angle_gamma   90.00
#
_symmetry.space_group_name_H-M   'P 1'
#
loop_
_entity.id
_entity.type
_entity.pdbx_description
1 polymer ?
#
loop_
_entity_poly.entity_id
_entity_poly.type
_entity_poly.pdbx_seq_one_letter_code
_entity_poly.pdbx_strand_id
1 'polypeptide(L)'
;MNAKMMTGRKVVLGALIFLLALIPQIAVAAQSCEDREAMLQQAVTVQDFEQFIADNSPCELAFVAVQRLASSHVNNNNWGAAAALYKKYKANFPTMAERFDKIIRLLEAPDEYLEKTRLGSGVNSRGSEFRPIISADSKTLYFTRNRGEEAGGEDIYYSTRQLRTWQTADNVGPPISTPDHEMILGIAVDSSKMTLMGNYPGSFGRGDIFYAEKGKKCWTEIKHYPAPINTEHFDSDAMLPADGRTILFVSDRPGNVGDFRPKETLFHGSYAGNTDIYIYVETPGGEGKLINLGPTINTPHAEYSPFLHPDGKTLYFSSSGHYGLGGLDVFVARRQSDSSWTEWSEPVNLGKEINGPYNDWGFQITTEGDLAYYATAEKKSECWEGDISAPRIGCGPSDIFSTELPAIARPAVAVTVSGKVMDPDKNPLEAQIVWNDLTLNKSAGIAKSDPDSGEYLIVLPAGHKYGYSAEKEGYMGASETLDFTDITTFTDYRHDIILYPLEKLIKEKITLKVNNIFFDFDKYSLRTESYHELNRWVETFKKNPGLKAEIHGHACWIGTEEYNQKLSERRATAVVNYLVTQGVDRGRLTMKGFGETRPAASNETRKGRELNRRVEVQFTK
;
A
#
# COMPACT_ATOMS: atom_id res chain seq x y z
N MET A 1 -51.44 41.19 58.02
CA MET A 1 -52.31 41.27 56.83
C MET A 1 -51.45 41.25 55.58
N ASN A 2 -51.60 40.18 54.81
CA ASN A 2 -51.39 40.00 53.37
C ASN A 2 -50.15 40.54 52.65
N ALA A 3 -49.36 39.56 52.19
CA ALA A 3 -48.46 39.63 51.06
C ALA A 3 -49.15 40.10 49.77
N LYS A 4 -48.40 40.80 48.91
CA LYS A 4 -48.55 40.75 47.46
C LYS A 4 -47.16 40.72 46.82
N MET A 5 -46.73 39.52 46.46
CA MET A 5 -45.73 39.28 45.42
C MET A 5 -46.25 39.90 44.11
N MET A 6 -45.53 40.87 43.57
CA MET A 6 -45.56 41.13 42.12
C MET A 6 -44.38 40.41 41.47
N THR A 7 -44.74 39.66 40.45
CA THR A 7 -44.00 38.60 39.79
C THR A 7 -42.93 39.14 38.85
N GLY A 8 -41.75 38.50 38.85
CA GLY A 8 -40.64 38.69 37.92
C GLY A 8 -40.93 38.25 36.47
N ARG A 9 -42.13 38.50 35.96
CA ARG A 9 -42.57 38.07 34.61
C ARG A 9 -42.59 39.18 33.56
N LYS A 10 -42.25 40.43 33.94
CA LYS A 10 -42.19 41.56 32.99
C LYS A 10 -40.79 42.04 32.60
N VAL A 11 -39.74 41.57 33.26
CA VAL A 11 -38.35 41.88 32.86
C VAL A 11 -37.78 40.82 31.90
N VAL A 12 -38.28 39.58 31.95
CA VAL A 12 -37.85 38.50 31.05
C VAL A 12 -38.49 38.59 29.65
N LEU A 13 -39.67 39.22 29.52
CA LEU A 13 -40.35 39.32 28.23
C LEU A 13 -39.77 40.40 27.30
N GLY A 14 -39.16 41.45 27.85
CA GLY A 14 -38.47 42.49 27.06
C GLY A 14 -37.11 42.05 26.51
N ALA A 15 -36.38 41.21 27.26
CA ALA A 15 -35.11 40.65 26.81
C ALA A 15 -35.28 39.51 25.80
N LEU A 16 -36.39 38.75 25.87
CA LEU A 16 -36.68 37.70 24.89
C LEU A 16 -37.07 38.28 23.51
N ILE A 17 -37.75 39.44 23.47
CA ILE A 17 -38.17 40.07 22.21
C ILE A 17 -36.99 40.73 21.48
N PHE A 18 -35.96 41.17 22.20
CA PHE A 18 -34.72 41.68 21.57
C PHE A 18 -33.77 40.56 21.11
N LEU A 19 -33.76 39.39 21.78
CA LEU A 19 -32.99 38.23 21.32
C LEU A 19 -33.66 37.51 20.12
N LEU A 20 -34.99 37.53 20.00
CA LEU A 20 -35.70 36.95 18.86
C LEU A 20 -35.73 37.84 17.60
N ALA A 21 -35.39 39.13 17.72
CA ALA A 21 -35.26 40.03 16.58
C ALA A 21 -33.87 39.99 15.89
N LEU A 22 -32.89 39.30 16.49
CA LEU A 22 -31.55 39.08 15.93
C LEU A 22 -31.40 37.70 15.25
N ILE A 23 -32.34 36.78 15.48
CA ILE A 23 -32.33 35.45 14.85
C ILE A 23 -32.55 35.51 13.32
N PRO A 24 -33.36 36.43 12.74
CA PRO A 24 -33.46 36.54 11.29
C PRO A 24 -32.24 37.19 10.64
N GLN A 25 -31.44 37.99 11.37
CA GLN A 25 -30.25 38.66 10.80
C GLN A 25 -29.00 37.79 10.82
N ILE A 26 -28.94 36.77 11.67
CA ILE A 26 -27.88 35.76 11.64
C ILE A 26 -28.22 34.65 10.62
N ALA A 27 -29.50 34.39 10.37
CA ALA A 27 -29.95 33.43 9.36
C ALA A 27 -29.90 33.94 7.90
N VAL A 28 -29.85 35.26 7.68
CA VAL A 28 -29.76 35.86 6.33
C VAL A 28 -28.31 36.07 5.87
N ALA A 29 -27.32 35.98 6.76
CA ALA A 29 -25.90 36.07 6.42
C ALA A 29 -25.28 34.74 5.93
N ALA A 30 -26.01 33.63 6.10
CA ALA A 30 -25.62 32.30 5.65
C ALA A 30 -26.45 31.86 4.44
N GLN A 31 -26.47 32.66 3.37
CA GLN A 31 -26.37 32.01 2.08
C GLN A 31 -25.04 31.25 2.14
N SER A 32 -25.10 29.92 2.15
CA SER A 32 -23.99 29.07 2.56
C SER A 32 -22.76 29.44 1.74
N CYS A 33 -21.57 29.46 2.34
CA CYS A 33 -20.34 29.76 1.60
C CYS A 33 -20.23 28.92 0.32
N GLU A 34 -20.75 27.69 0.36
CA GLU A 34 -20.84 26.74 -0.75
C GLU A 34 -21.69 27.24 -1.93
N ASP A 35 -22.68 28.10 -1.72
CA ASP A 35 -23.49 28.69 -2.80
C ASP A 35 -22.68 29.67 -3.68
N ARG A 36 -21.43 29.97 -3.31
CA ARG A 36 -20.56 30.98 -3.94
C ARG A 36 -19.47 30.40 -4.84
N GLU A 37 -19.49 29.09 -5.07
CA GLU A 37 -18.58 28.41 -6.00
C GLU A 37 -18.56 29.06 -7.39
N ALA A 38 -19.74 29.33 -7.95
CA ALA A 38 -19.87 29.97 -9.26
C ALA A 38 -19.28 31.39 -9.29
N MET A 39 -19.30 32.11 -8.16
CA MET A 39 -18.67 33.43 -8.05
C MET A 39 -17.14 33.31 -8.03
N LEU A 40 -16.59 32.33 -7.30
CA LEU A 40 -15.15 32.08 -7.27
C LEU A 40 -14.62 31.68 -8.67
N GLN A 41 -15.39 30.92 -9.44
CA GLN A 41 -15.03 30.57 -10.83
C GLN A 41 -14.98 31.77 -11.79
N GLN A 42 -15.68 32.86 -11.47
CA GLN A 42 -15.62 34.10 -12.26
C GLN A 42 -14.44 35.00 -11.89
N ALA A 43 -13.79 34.76 -10.74
CA ALA A 43 -12.62 35.53 -10.33
C ALA A 43 -11.39 35.11 -11.13
N VAL A 44 -10.85 36.04 -11.93
CA VAL A 44 -9.72 35.77 -12.84
C VAL A 44 -8.58 36.78 -12.68
N THR A 45 -8.83 37.92 -12.06
CA THR A 45 -7.81 38.93 -11.75
C THR A 45 -7.45 38.97 -10.28
N VAL A 46 -6.31 39.58 -9.97
CA VAL A 46 -5.90 39.86 -8.58
C VAL A 46 -7.02 40.59 -7.83
N GLN A 47 -7.60 41.63 -8.43
CA GLN A 47 -8.65 42.43 -7.82
C GLN A 47 -9.91 41.60 -7.53
N ASP A 48 -10.28 40.69 -8.43
CA ASP A 48 -11.45 39.81 -8.22
C ASP A 48 -11.22 38.91 -7.00
N PHE A 49 -10.03 38.31 -6.86
CA PHE A 49 -9.71 37.48 -5.71
C PHE A 49 -9.64 38.29 -4.41
N GLU A 50 -9.01 39.47 -4.41
CA GLU A 50 -8.96 40.33 -3.22
C GLU A 50 -10.36 40.75 -2.76
N GLN A 51 -11.24 41.10 -3.70
CA GLN A 51 -12.64 41.43 -3.41
C GLN A 51 -13.40 40.21 -2.89
N PHE A 52 -13.24 39.05 -3.53
CA PHE A 52 -13.87 37.81 -3.08
C PHE A 52 -13.42 37.46 -1.65
N ILE A 53 -12.12 37.56 -1.33
CA ILE A 53 -11.61 37.30 0.02
C ILE A 53 -12.25 38.27 1.03
N ALA A 54 -12.35 39.56 0.70
CA ALA A 54 -12.94 40.56 1.59
C ALA A 54 -14.42 40.29 1.89
N ASP A 55 -15.19 39.85 0.89
CA ASP A 55 -16.63 39.64 1.00
C ASP A 55 -17.02 38.30 1.64
N ASN A 56 -16.10 37.33 1.67
CA ASN A 56 -16.40 35.93 2.00
C ASN A 56 -15.58 35.36 3.17
N SER A 57 -14.53 36.05 3.63
CA SER A 57 -13.79 35.60 4.82
C SER A 57 -14.71 35.54 6.05
N PRO A 58 -14.60 34.53 6.93
CA PRO A 58 -13.52 33.53 7.02
C PRO A 58 -13.86 32.16 6.37
N CYS A 59 -14.73 32.08 5.37
CA CYS A 59 -15.21 30.78 4.89
C CYS A 59 -14.21 30.05 3.96
N GLU A 60 -14.41 28.74 3.75
CA GLU A 60 -13.46 27.86 3.04
C GLU A 60 -13.15 28.32 1.59
N LEU A 61 -14.16 28.78 0.83
CA LEU A 61 -13.91 29.28 -0.53
C LEU A 61 -13.08 30.57 -0.55
N ALA A 62 -13.16 31.40 0.49
CA ALA A 62 -12.29 32.57 0.60
C ALA A 62 -10.84 32.14 0.85
N PHE A 63 -10.60 31.03 1.55
CA PHE A 63 -9.27 30.44 1.67
C PHE A 63 -8.77 29.91 0.32
N VAL A 64 -9.61 29.22 -0.46
CA VAL A 64 -9.26 28.79 -1.83
C VAL A 64 -8.90 29.99 -2.71
N ALA A 65 -9.60 31.12 -2.57
CA ALA A 65 -9.25 32.35 -3.26
C ALA A 65 -7.87 32.89 -2.87
N VAL A 66 -7.43 32.74 -1.60
CA VAL A 66 -6.06 33.07 -1.17
C VAL A 66 -5.04 32.16 -1.87
N GLN A 67 -5.30 30.85 -1.99
CA GLN A 67 -4.43 29.92 -2.72
C GLN A 67 -4.33 30.30 -4.21
N ARG A 68 -5.46 30.56 -4.87
CA ARG A 68 -5.52 31.01 -6.27
C ARG A 68 -4.76 32.33 -6.47
N LEU A 69 -4.89 33.27 -5.56
CA LEU A 69 -4.15 34.53 -5.58
C LEU A 69 -2.63 34.33 -5.39
N ALA A 70 -2.21 33.35 -4.58
CA ALA A 70 -0.80 33.01 -4.39
C ALA A 70 -0.19 32.20 -5.55
N SER A 71 -1.02 31.60 -6.43
CA SER A 71 -0.60 30.62 -7.43
C SER A 71 0.53 31.07 -8.35
N SER A 72 0.50 32.33 -8.81
CA SER A 72 1.56 32.88 -9.67
C SER A 72 2.90 32.97 -8.94
N HIS A 73 2.89 33.30 -7.64
CA HIS A 73 4.11 33.30 -6.84
C HIS A 73 4.66 31.89 -6.63
N VAL A 74 3.78 30.92 -6.36
CA VAL A 74 4.15 29.51 -6.20
C VAL A 74 4.71 28.94 -7.51
N ASN A 75 4.06 29.17 -8.66
CA ASN A 75 4.54 28.70 -9.98
C ASN A 75 5.91 29.28 -10.36
N ASN A 76 6.21 30.50 -9.92
CA ASN A 76 7.49 31.17 -10.19
C ASN A 76 8.53 30.93 -9.10
N ASN A 77 8.29 30.00 -8.17
CA ASN A 77 9.13 29.71 -7.00
C ASN A 77 9.44 30.96 -6.15
N ASN A 78 8.57 31.97 -6.18
CA ASN A 78 8.69 33.17 -5.36
C ASN A 78 8.04 32.94 -3.99
N TRP A 79 8.66 32.05 -3.20
CA TRP A 79 8.14 31.57 -1.92
C TRP A 79 7.91 32.69 -0.91
N GLY A 80 8.81 33.69 -0.89
CA GLY A 80 8.69 34.84 0.01
C GLY A 80 7.45 35.70 -0.28
N ALA A 81 7.15 35.94 -1.56
CA ALA A 81 5.94 36.68 -1.94
C ALA A 81 4.66 35.89 -1.63
N ALA A 82 4.66 34.57 -1.89
CA ALA A 82 3.55 33.70 -1.50
C ALA A 82 3.33 33.73 0.02
N ALA A 83 4.39 33.57 0.83
CA ALA A 83 4.31 33.60 2.29
C ALA A 83 3.81 34.95 2.83
N ALA A 84 4.24 36.06 2.22
CA ALA A 84 3.75 37.39 2.56
C ALA A 84 2.25 37.54 2.31
N LEU A 85 1.72 36.90 1.26
CA LEU A 85 0.30 36.91 0.96
C LEU A 85 -0.53 36.15 2.00
N TYR A 86 -0.08 34.95 2.41
CA TYR A 86 -0.72 34.22 3.50
C TYR A 86 -0.66 35.00 4.82
N LYS A 87 0.46 35.67 5.12
CA LYS A 87 0.58 36.56 6.30
C LYS A 87 -0.41 37.73 6.26
N LYS A 88 -0.61 38.34 5.08
CA LYS A 88 -1.57 39.44 4.87
C LYS A 88 -2.99 39.02 5.25
N TYR A 89 -3.42 37.84 4.81
CA TYR A 89 -4.81 37.40 4.97
C TYR A 89 -5.07 36.57 6.23
N LYS A 90 -4.05 36.07 6.94
CA LYS A 90 -4.22 35.23 8.14
C LYS A 90 -5.23 35.78 9.14
N ALA A 91 -5.20 37.10 9.40
CA ALA A 91 -6.10 37.73 10.37
C ALA A 91 -7.59 37.67 9.97
N ASN A 92 -7.89 37.51 8.67
CA ASN A 92 -9.24 37.33 8.15
C ASN A 92 -9.82 35.94 8.48
N PHE A 93 -8.99 34.96 8.86
CA PHE A 93 -9.38 33.55 9.05
C PHE A 93 -9.03 33.02 10.46
N PRO A 94 -9.69 33.52 11.54
CA PRO A 94 -9.33 33.14 12.90
C PRO A 94 -9.49 31.64 13.21
N THR A 95 -10.44 30.95 12.54
CA THR A 95 -10.66 29.50 12.69
C THR A 95 -9.67 28.64 11.90
N MET A 96 -8.90 29.24 10.98
CA MET A 96 -7.91 28.55 10.14
C MET A 96 -6.47 29.02 10.44
N ALA A 97 -6.26 29.75 11.54
CA ALA A 97 -4.97 30.36 11.86
C ALA A 97 -3.80 29.34 11.85
N GLU A 98 -4.04 28.12 12.33
CA GLU A 98 -3.05 27.03 12.31
C GLU A 98 -2.74 26.57 10.88
N ARG A 99 -3.75 26.45 10.00
CA ARG A 99 -3.57 26.09 8.58
C ARG A 99 -2.69 27.13 7.88
N PHE A 100 -2.96 28.42 8.10
CA PHE A 100 -2.12 29.51 7.61
C PHE A 100 -0.69 29.42 8.17
N ASP A 101 -0.51 29.14 9.46
CA ASP A 101 0.82 28.99 10.06
C ASP A 101 1.61 27.81 9.50
N LYS A 102 0.95 26.72 9.13
CA LYS A 102 1.59 25.57 8.46
C LYS A 102 2.01 25.92 7.04
N ILE A 103 1.16 26.60 6.27
CA ILE A 103 1.48 27.03 4.89
C ILE A 103 2.61 28.07 4.87
N ILE A 104 2.59 29.04 5.79
CA ILE A 104 3.67 30.02 5.93
C ILE A 104 4.99 29.30 6.25
N ARG A 105 4.99 28.38 7.22
CA ARG A 105 6.18 27.59 7.55
C ARG A 105 6.67 26.73 6.37
N LEU A 106 5.76 26.15 5.62
CA LEU A 106 6.06 25.37 4.40
C LEU A 106 6.79 26.24 3.36
N LEU A 107 6.27 27.44 3.08
CA LEU A 107 6.86 28.37 2.10
C LEU A 107 8.21 28.95 2.56
N GLU A 108 8.37 29.19 3.86
CA GLU A 108 9.59 29.74 4.46
C GLU A 108 10.65 28.69 4.81
N ALA A 109 10.34 27.40 4.69
CA ALA A 109 11.31 26.33 4.88
C ALA A 109 12.50 26.50 3.92
N PRO A 110 13.73 26.12 4.32
CA PRO A 110 14.87 26.09 3.41
C PRO A 110 14.58 25.23 2.18
N ASP A 111 15.12 25.62 1.03
CA ASP A 111 15.04 24.80 -0.18
C ASP A 111 15.86 23.51 0.03
N GLU A 112 15.29 22.37 -0.33
CA GLU A 112 15.96 21.06 -0.34
C GLU A 112 16.65 20.81 -1.69
N TYR A 113 16.43 21.67 -2.69
CA TYR A 113 17.01 21.60 -4.04
C TYR A 113 16.70 20.29 -4.75
N LEU A 114 15.46 19.81 -4.61
CA LEU A 114 15.00 18.57 -5.22
C LEU A 114 15.02 18.68 -6.75
N GLU A 115 15.70 17.75 -7.40
CA GLU A 115 15.80 17.72 -8.86
C GLU A 115 14.58 17.01 -9.48
N LYS A 116 13.78 17.77 -10.22
CA LYS A 116 12.70 17.22 -11.07
C LYS A 116 13.28 16.80 -12.42
N THR A 117 13.35 15.50 -12.66
CA THR A 117 13.88 14.93 -13.92
C THR A 117 12.75 14.42 -14.81
N ARG A 118 12.62 14.96 -16.03
CA ARG A 118 11.70 14.43 -17.04
C ARG A 118 12.22 13.09 -17.56
N LEU A 119 11.37 12.06 -17.61
CA LEU A 119 11.78 10.79 -18.18
C LEU A 119 11.99 10.89 -19.70
N GLY A 120 12.88 10.03 -20.21
CA GLY A 120 13.26 10.01 -21.63
C GLY A 120 12.17 9.45 -22.54
N SER A 121 12.46 9.41 -23.85
CA SER A 121 11.54 8.96 -24.90
C SER A 121 11.14 7.48 -24.83
N GLY A 122 11.78 6.71 -23.94
CA GLY A 122 11.34 5.36 -23.62
C GLY A 122 9.97 5.34 -22.92
N VAL A 123 9.68 6.39 -22.14
CA VAL A 123 8.43 6.55 -21.38
C VAL A 123 7.58 7.66 -22.00
N ASN A 124 8.13 8.87 -22.11
CA ASN A 124 7.38 10.03 -22.55
C ASN A 124 7.31 10.10 -24.08
N SER A 125 6.17 10.49 -24.62
CA SER A 125 5.92 10.57 -26.06
C SER A 125 5.44 11.97 -26.48
N ARG A 126 4.73 12.05 -27.62
CA ARG A 126 4.00 13.27 -28.00
C ARG A 126 2.59 13.29 -27.39
N GLY A 127 2.10 12.14 -26.93
CA GLY A 127 0.83 12.01 -26.22
C GLY A 127 0.97 12.44 -24.76
N SER A 128 -0.07 12.20 -23.97
CA SER A 128 -0.02 12.41 -22.51
C SER A 128 0.30 11.09 -21.84
N GLU A 129 1.27 11.08 -20.94
CA GLU A 129 1.56 9.97 -20.04
C GLU A 129 1.20 10.33 -18.60
N PHE A 130 0.46 9.44 -17.92
CA PHE A 130 0.05 9.65 -16.54
C PHE A 130 -0.16 8.35 -15.77
N ARG A 131 -0.41 8.44 -14.46
CA ARG A 131 -0.52 7.30 -13.53
C ARG A 131 0.66 6.31 -13.67
N PRO A 132 1.91 6.78 -13.49
CA PRO A 132 3.04 5.86 -13.41
C PRO A 132 2.77 4.88 -12.27
N ILE A 133 3.16 3.62 -12.44
CA ILE A 133 3.16 2.55 -11.42
C ILE A 133 4.47 1.78 -11.58
N ILE A 134 5.35 1.89 -10.59
CA ILE A 134 6.66 1.23 -10.58
C ILE A 134 6.54 -0.16 -9.95
N SER A 135 7.11 -1.19 -10.60
CA SER A 135 7.21 -2.52 -10.00
C SER A 135 8.10 -2.51 -8.77
N ALA A 136 7.84 -3.38 -7.80
CA ALA A 136 8.60 -3.40 -6.54
C ALA A 136 10.10 -3.75 -6.70
N ASP A 137 10.49 -4.37 -7.81
CA ASP A 137 11.91 -4.57 -8.16
C ASP A 137 12.54 -3.39 -8.90
N SER A 138 11.79 -2.30 -9.10
CA SER A 138 12.20 -1.09 -9.79
C SER A 138 12.65 -1.34 -11.25
N LYS A 139 12.17 -2.42 -11.90
CA LYS A 139 12.55 -2.77 -13.28
C LYS A 139 11.50 -2.47 -14.33
N THR A 140 10.23 -2.35 -13.96
CA THR A 140 9.14 -2.11 -14.91
C THR A 140 8.31 -0.93 -14.46
N LEU A 141 8.18 0.08 -15.31
CA LEU A 141 7.29 1.21 -15.10
C LEU A 141 6.08 1.04 -16.01
N TYR A 142 4.93 0.79 -15.41
CA TYR A 142 3.64 0.84 -16.08
C TYR A 142 3.10 2.26 -16.04
N PHE A 143 2.29 2.64 -17.03
CA PHE A 143 1.64 3.94 -17.06
C PHE A 143 0.50 3.94 -18.08
N THR A 144 -0.42 4.88 -17.94
CA THR A 144 -1.44 5.14 -18.95
C THR A 144 -0.91 6.17 -19.95
N ARG A 145 -1.16 5.94 -21.24
CA ARG A 145 -0.84 6.88 -22.32
C ARG A 145 -2.10 7.21 -23.11
N ASN A 146 -2.34 8.50 -23.32
CA ASN A 146 -3.40 9.00 -24.19
C ASN A 146 -2.80 9.49 -25.52
N ARG A 147 -3.18 8.86 -26.64
CA ARG A 147 -2.67 9.18 -27.98
C ARG A 147 -3.67 9.92 -28.89
N GLY A 148 -4.88 10.22 -28.42
CA GLY A 148 -5.93 10.86 -29.23
C GLY A 148 -6.87 9.88 -29.93
N GLU A 149 -7.15 10.09 -31.23
CA GLU A 149 -8.19 9.38 -32.01
C GLU A 149 -7.73 8.11 -32.75
N GLU A 150 -6.45 7.74 -32.67
CA GLU A 150 -5.97 6.46 -33.21
C GLU A 150 -6.23 5.33 -32.20
N ALA A 151 -7.32 4.57 -32.40
CA ALA A 151 -7.80 3.35 -31.71
C ALA A 151 -7.22 3.06 -30.29
N GLY A 152 -8.06 3.20 -29.24
CA GLY A 152 -7.66 3.00 -27.84
C GLY A 152 -7.21 4.32 -27.21
N GLY A 153 -8.14 5.23 -26.93
CA GLY A 153 -7.78 6.62 -26.64
C GLY A 153 -6.95 6.79 -25.37
N GLU A 154 -7.15 5.92 -24.37
CA GLU A 154 -6.29 5.80 -23.18
C GLU A 154 -5.95 4.33 -23.01
N ASP A 155 -4.66 4.02 -22.97
CA ASP A 155 -4.16 2.65 -23.01
C ASP A 155 -3.07 2.45 -21.96
N ILE A 156 -2.91 1.21 -21.50
CA ILE A 156 -1.85 0.85 -20.56
C ILE A 156 -0.59 0.43 -21.33
N TYR A 157 0.52 1.09 -20.99
CA TYR A 157 1.86 0.84 -21.50
C TYR A 157 2.79 0.43 -20.37
N TYR A 158 3.89 -0.21 -20.74
CA TYR A 158 4.98 -0.47 -19.81
C TYR A 158 6.33 -0.24 -20.48
N SER A 159 7.30 0.26 -19.71
CA SER A 159 8.69 0.36 -20.09
C SER A 159 9.53 -0.46 -19.11
N THR A 160 10.49 -1.21 -19.63
CA THR A 160 11.47 -1.91 -18.78
C THR A 160 12.73 -1.07 -18.65
N ARG A 161 13.40 -1.18 -17.49
CA ARG A 161 14.65 -0.48 -17.21
C ARG A 161 15.82 -1.41 -17.51
N GLN A 162 16.70 -0.98 -18.41
CA GLN A 162 18.01 -1.60 -18.58
C GLN A 162 19.08 -0.64 -18.08
N LEU A 163 19.86 -1.09 -17.10
CA LEU A 163 20.79 -0.24 -16.35
C LEU A 163 20.04 0.94 -15.69
N ARG A 164 20.16 2.15 -16.24
CA ARG A 164 19.52 3.37 -15.74
C ARG A 164 18.55 3.99 -16.76
N THR A 165 18.27 3.30 -17.85
CA THR A 165 17.50 3.86 -18.96
C THR A 165 16.23 3.04 -19.18
N TRP A 166 15.10 3.73 -19.15
CA TRP A 166 13.82 3.20 -19.59
C TRP A 166 13.84 2.92 -21.09
N GLN A 167 13.51 1.70 -21.48
CA GLN A 167 13.44 1.29 -22.87
C GLN A 167 12.16 1.83 -23.53
N THR A 168 12.05 1.70 -24.85
CA THR A 168 10.82 2.02 -25.57
C THR A 168 9.64 1.28 -24.96
N ALA A 169 8.59 2.00 -24.58
CA ALA A 169 7.42 1.40 -23.97
C ALA A 169 6.56 0.62 -24.98
N ASP A 170 6.12 -0.55 -24.55
CA ASP A 170 5.20 -1.42 -25.26
C ASP A 170 3.79 -1.30 -24.70
N ASN A 171 2.78 -1.41 -25.56
CA ASN A 171 1.39 -1.53 -25.12
C ASN A 171 1.21 -2.91 -24.45
N VAL A 172 0.52 -2.98 -23.31
CA VAL A 172 0.31 -4.25 -22.61
C VAL A 172 -0.51 -5.23 -23.46
N GLY A 173 -1.40 -4.72 -24.30
CA GLY A 173 -2.25 -5.49 -25.21
C GLY A 173 -3.42 -6.19 -24.51
N PRO A 174 -4.30 -6.85 -25.28
CA PRO A 174 -5.46 -7.54 -24.73
C PRO A 174 -5.05 -8.73 -23.83
N PRO A 175 -5.83 -9.06 -22.79
CA PRO A 175 -7.13 -8.47 -22.45
C PRO A 175 -7.04 -7.17 -21.61
N ILE A 176 -5.83 -6.69 -21.29
CA ILE A 176 -5.62 -5.50 -20.46
C ILE A 176 -5.97 -4.24 -21.23
N SER A 177 -5.26 -3.96 -22.32
CA SER A 177 -5.53 -2.83 -23.20
C SER A 177 -6.42 -3.28 -24.35
N THR A 178 -7.54 -2.59 -24.56
CA THR A 178 -8.55 -2.88 -25.56
C THR A 178 -8.67 -1.71 -26.55
N PRO A 179 -9.52 -1.79 -27.58
CA PRO A 179 -9.78 -0.61 -28.43
C PRO A 179 -10.48 0.56 -27.73
N ASP A 180 -10.95 0.39 -26.48
CA ASP A 180 -11.66 1.40 -25.70
C ASP A 180 -10.71 2.29 -24.86
N HIS A 181 -10.96 2.42 -23.55
CA HIS A 181 -10.25 3.33 -22.66
C HIS A 181 -9.94 2.61 -21.35
N GLU A 182 -8.65 2.45 -21.06
CA GLU A 182 -8.16 1.73 -19.90
C GLU A 182 -7.03 2.48 -19.18
N MET A 183 -7.13 2.48 -17.85
CA MET A 183 -6.18 3.11 -16.96
C MET A 183 -5.64 2.08 -15.98
N ILE A 184 -4.34 2.15 -15.72
CA ILE A 184 -3.75 1.36 -14.64
C ILE A 184 -4.01 2.03 -13.30
N LEU A 185 -4.35 1.24 -12.29
CA LEU A 185 -4.51 1.70 -10.91
C LEU A 185 -3.35 1.20 -10.02
N GLY A 186 -2.88 -0.03 -10.23
CA GLY A 186 -1.83 -0.62 -9.40
C GLY A 186 -1.32 -1.98 -9.90
N ILE A 187 -0.20 -2.40 -9.34
CA ILE A 187 0.42 -3.71 -9.56
C ILE A 187 0.80 -4.31 -8.20
N ALA A 188 0.57 -5.61 -8.03
CA ALA A 188 1.03 -6.33 -6.85
C ALA A 188 2.56 -6.36 -6.78
N VAL A 189 3.11 -6.41 -5.57
CA VAL A 189 4.58 -6.47 -5.33
C VAL A 189 5.24 -7.62 -6.09
N ASP A 190 4.61 -8.80 -6.12
CA ASP A 190 5.08 -9.97 -6.86
C ASP A 190 4.70 -9.96 -8.35
N SER A 191 4.12 -8.87 -8.85
CA SER A 191 3.61 -8.69 -10.21
C SER A 191 2.57 -9.74 -10.64
N SER A 192 1.95 -10.45 -9.69
CA SER A 192 0.97 -11.50 -9.99
C SER A 192 -0.43 -10.98 -10.31
N LYS A 193 -0.73 -9.73 -9.95
CA LYS A 193 -2.06 -9.11 -10.11
C LYS A 193 -1.92 -7.63 -10.47
N MET A 194 -2.75 -7.17 -11.39
CA MET A 194 -2.86 -5.77 -11.80
C MET A 194 -4.28 -5.27 -11.53
N THR A 195 -4.41 -4.07 -10.98
CA THR A 195 -5.70 -3.36 -10.80
C THR A 195 -5.85 -2.29 -11.87
N LEU A 196 -7.07 -2.17 -12.40
CA LEU A 196 -7.39 -1.46 -13.63
C LEU A 196 -8.71 -0.69 -13.44
N MET A 197 -8.90 0.34 -14.25
CA MET A 197 -10.19 0.99 -14.47
C MET A 197 -10.38 1.13 -15.98
N GLY A 198 -11.59 0.89 -16.48
CA GLY A 198 -11.87 1.00 -17.91
C GLY A 198 -13.24 0.49 -18.27
N ASN A 199 -13.53 0.44 -19.57
CA ASN A 199 -14.84 0.04 -20.10
C ASN A 199 -14.98 -1.49 -20.26
N TYR A 200 -14.72 -2.23 -19.20
CA TYR A 200 -14.84 -3.70 -19.23
C TYR A 200 -16.27 -4.17 -18.91
N PRO A 201 -16.64 -5.42 -19.25
CA PRO A 201 -17.94 -5.97 -18.87
C PRO A 201 -18.14 -6.04 -17.35
N GLY A 202 -19.32 -5.63 -16.90
CA GLY A 202 -19.68 -5.53 -15.48
C GLY A 202 -19.42 -4.12 -14.94
N SER A 203 -20.39 -3.57 -14.22
CA SER A 203 -20.26 -2.26 -13.59
C SER A 203 -21.34 -2.12 -12.52
N PHE A 204 -21.01 -1.44 -11.42
CA PHE A 204 -22.02 -0.99 -10.46
C PHE A 204 -22.35 0.48 -10.64
N GLY A 205 -21.43 1.30 -11.13
CA GLY A 205 -21.61 2.75 -11.16
C GLY A 205 -20.53 3.52 -11.90
N ARG A 206 -20.13 4.65 -11.34
CA ARG A 206 -19.26 5.62 -12.02
C ARG A 206 -17.80 5.30 -11.74
N GLY A 207 -17.11 4.58 -12.60
CA GLY A 207 -15.75 4.17 -12.29
C GLY A 207 -15.78 2.97 -11.35
N ASP A 208 -15.07 1.93 -11.77
CA ASP A 208 -15.09 0.62 -11.14
C ASP A 208 -13.67 0.06 -11.18
N ILE A 209 -13.31 -0.64 -10.11
CA ILE A 209 -12.02 -1.31 -9.97
C ILE A 209 -12.14 -2.72 -10.55
N PHE A 210 -11.33 -2.99 -11.56
CA PHE A 210 -11.15 -4.30 -12.15
C PHE A 210 -9.77 -4.85 -11.81
N TYR A 211 -9.58 -6.14 -12.04
CA TYR A 211 -8.28 -6.77 -11.93
C TYR A 211 -8.06 -7.88 -12.95
N ALA A 212 -6.79 -8.14 -13.24
CA ALA A 212 -6.33 -9.30 -13.96
C ALA A 212 -5.20 -9.98 -13.19
N GLU A 213 -5.10 -11.29 -13.33
CA GLU A 213 -4.02 -12.09 -12.73
C GLU A 213 -3.04 -12.53 -13.81
N LYS A 214 -1.78 -12.71 -13.42
CA LYS A 214 -0.75 -13.18 -14.34
C LYS A 214 -0.94 -14.67 -14.59
N GLY A 215 -1.30 -15.02 -15.82
CA GLY A 215 -1.28 -16.40 -16.30
C GLY A 215 0.12 -16.81 -16.77
N LYS A 216 0.24 -18.03 -17.30
CA LYS A 216 1.51 -18.55 -17.85
C LYS A 216 2.10 -17.62 -18.91
N LYS A 217 1.34 -17.38 -19.99
CA LYS A 217 1.82 -16.61 -21.16
C LYS A 217 1.24 -15.22 -21.29
N CYS A 218 0.12 -14.95 -20.63
CA CYS A 218 -0.62 -13.70 -20.74
C CYS A 218 -1.41 -13.44 -19.45
N TRP A 219 -1.86 -12.20 -19.28
CA TRP A 219 -2.84 -11.85 -18.26
C TRP A 219 -4.13 -12.66 -18.47
N THR A 220 -4.81 -13.00 -17.37
CA THR A 220 -6.13 -13.65 -17.40
C THR A 220 -7.20 -12.69 -17.92
N GLU A 221 -8.41 -13.19 -18.12
CA GLU A 221 -9.60 -12.35 -18.32
C GLU A 221 -9.74 -11.29 -17.20
N ILE A 222 -10.29 -10.13 -17.58
CA ILE A 222 -10.56 -9.03 -16.66
C ILE A 222 -11.73 -9.40 -15.76
N LYS A 223 -11.56 -9.20 -14.46
CA LYS A 223 -12.57 -9.47 -13.44
C LYS A 223 -12.93 -8.17 -12.74
N HIS A 224 -14.23 -7.96 -12.54
CA HIS A 224 -14.76 -6.86 -11.74
C HIS A 224 -14.68 -7.22 -10.24
N TYR A 225 -14.21 -6.31 -9.39
CA TYR A 225 -14.26 -6.54 -7.95
C TYR A 225 -15.71 -6.45 -7.43
N PRO A 226 -16.17 -7.41 -6.61
CA PRO A 226 -17.51 -7.35 -6.05
C PRO A 226 -17.61 -6.27 -4.96
N ALA A 227 -18.85 -5.97 -4.56
CA ALA A 227 -19.11 -5.26 -3.31
C ALA A 227 -18.43 -6.00 -2.12
N PRO A 228 -17.89 -5.29 -1.13
CA PRO A 228 -18.04 -3.85 -0.91
C PRO A 228 -16.92 -2.99 -1.52
N ILE A 229 -16.04 -3.54 -2.38
CA ILE A 229 -14.97 -2.75 -3.01
C ILE A 229 -15.60 -1.80 -4.03
N ASN A 230 -16.29 -2.34 -5.04
CA ASN A 230 -17.08 -1.53 -5.97
C ASN A 230 -18.53 -1.35 -5.48
N THR A 231 -19.11 -0.22 -5.83
CA THR A 231 -20.46 0.23 -5.50
C THR A 231 -21.04 1.07 -6.64
N GLU A 232 -22.26 1.59 -6.50
CA GLU A 232 -22.86 2.51 -7.50
C GLU A 232 -22.20 3.91 -7.54
N HIS A 233 -21.30 4.16 -6.59
CA HIS A 233 -20.55 5.40 -6.40
C HIS A 233 -19.27 5.40 -7.25
N PHE A 234 -18.49 6.47 -7.13
CA PHE A 234 -17.18 6.52 -7.74
C PHE A 234 -16.18 5.72 -6.94
N ASP A 235 -15.62 4.66 -7.52
CA ASP A 235 -14.62 3.78 -6.91
C ASP A 235 -13.37 3.69 -7.82
N SER A 236 -12.20 4.09 -7.32
CA SER A 236 -10.98 4.17 -8.15
C SER A 236 -9.68 4.17 -7.33
N ASP A 237 -8.56 4.49 -7.98
CA ASP A 237 -7.21 4.60 -7.41
C ASP A 237 -6.79 3.42 -6.53
N ALA A 238 -7.19 2.21 -6.95
CA ALA A 238 -6.90 0.98 -6.24
C ALA A 238 -5.42 0.60 -6.34
N MET A 239 -4.76 0.52 -5.19
CA MET A 239 -3.45 -0.10 -5.05
C MET A 239 -3.51 -1.40 -4.24
N LEU A 240 -2.51 -2.26 -4.44
CA LEU A 240 -2.35 -3.53 -3.75
C LEU A 240 -1.15 -3.44 -2.79
N PRO A 241 -1.36 -3.34 -1.47
CA PRO A 241 -0.25 -3.35 -0.52
C PRO A 241 0.54 -4.66 -0.51
N ALA A 242 1.76 -4.59 0.04
CA ALA A 242 2.74 -5.68 0.02
C ALA A 242 2.31 -6.96 0.78
N ASP A 243 1.27 -6.89 1.63
CA ASP A 243 0.79 -8.04 2.39
C ASP A 243 0.01 -9.07 1.55
N GLY A 244 -0.39 -8.69 0.33
CA GLY A 244 -1.11 -9.55 -0.61
C GLY A 244 -2.54 -9.90 -0.20
N ARG A 245 -3.11 -9.24 0.82
CA ARG A 245 -4.46 -9.50 1.35
C ARG A 245 -5.31 -8.24 1.49
N THR A 246 -4.77 -7.10 1.12
CA THR A 246 -5.43 -5.82 1.25
C THR A 246 -5.56 -5.14 -0.11
N ILE A 247 -6.54 -4.26 -0.20
CA ILE A 247 -6.70 -3.32 -1.30
C ILE A 247 -7.03 -1.96 -0.69
N LEU A 248 -6.30 -0.95 -1.11
CA LEU A 248 -6.48 0.44 -0.69
C LEU A 248 -6.98 1.21 -1.91
N PHE A 249 -8.05 1.98 -1.76
CA PHE A 249 -8.73 2.63 -2.88
C PHE A 249 -9.47 3.89 -2.40
N VAL A 250 -9.99 4.68 -3.34
CA VAL A 250 -10.80 5.87 -3.02
C VAL A 250 -12.25 5.67 -3.41
N SER A 251 -13.16 6.28 -2.65
CA SER A 251 -14.58 6.24 -2.97
C SER A 251 -15.33 7.52 -2.61
N ASP A 252 -16.30 7.94 -3.41
CA ASP A 252 -17.27 9.00 -3.06
C ASP A 252 -18.52 8.47 -2.31
N ARG A 253 -18.52 7.21 -1.85
CA ARG A 253 -19.69 6.60 -1.19
C ARG A 253 -20.22 7.36 0.03
N PRO A 254 -21.53 7.25 0.35
CA PRO A 254 -22.11 7.80 1.57
C PRO A 254 -21.41 7.29 2.83
N GLY A 255 -21.19 8.19 3.79
CA GLY A 255 -20.46 7.90 5.03
C GLY A 255 -18.97 8.28 5.01
N ASN A 256 -18.52 8.95 3.94
CA ASN A 256 -17.27 9.70 3.89
C ASN A 256 -17.22 10.79 4.99
N VAL A 257 -16.03 11.32 5.25
CA VAL A 257 -15.88 12.50 6.08
C VAL A 257 -16.53 13.70 5.36
N GLY A 258 -17.35 14.46 6.09
CA GLY A 258 -18.14 15.55 5.52
C GLY A 258 -19.45 15.10 4.86
N ASP A 259 -20.19 16.07 4.32
CA ASP A 259 -21.45 15.78 3.61
C ASP A 259 -21.16 15.19 2.23
N PHE A 260 -21.98 14.24 1.78
CA PHE A 260 -21.81 13.61 0.47
C PHE A 260 -21.90 14.64 -0.67
N ARG A 261 -20.84 14.69 -1.48
CA ARG A 261 -20.65 15.53 -2.66
C ARG A 261 -20.11 14.63 -3.78
N PRO A 262 -20.98 14.16 -4.70
CA PRO A 262 -20.55 13.21 -5.71
C PRO A 262 -19.44 13.81 -6.59
N LYS A 263 -18.53 12.97 -7.07
CA LYS A 263 -17.55 13.35 -8.10
C LYS A 263 -18.25 14.06 -9.26
N GLU A 264 -17.57 15.02 -9.88
CA GLU A 264 -18.07 15.92 -10.93
C GLU A 264 -19.03 17.02 -10.41
N THR A 265 -19.15 17.17 -9.09
CA THR A 265 -19.80 18.32 -8.46
C THR A 265 -18.77 19.42 -8.22
N LEU A 266 -19.10 20.65 -8.61
CA LEU A 266 -18.30 21.82 -8.25
C LEU A 266 -18.36 22.02 -6.73
N PHE A 267 -17.27 21.71 -6.04
CA PHE A 267 -17.15 21.73 -4.60
C PHE A 267 -15.69 21.95 -4.18
N HIS A 268 -15.46 22.80 -3.19
CA HIS A 268 -14.13 23.22 -2.75
C HIS A 268 -13.29 23.85 -3.88
N GLY A 269 -13.92 24.56 -4.82
CA GLY A 269 -13.24 25.20 -5.94
C GLY A 269 -12.72 24.26 -7.04
N SER A 270 -13.11 22.98 -7.06
CA SER A 270 -12.86 22.04 -8.17
C SER A 270 -14.06 21.13 -8.43
N TYR A 271 -13.97 20.24 -9.42
CA TYR A 271 -15.03 19.25 -9.76
C TYR A 271 -14.78 17.87 -9.16
N ALA A 272 -13.90 17.78 -8.15
CA ALA A 272 -13.53 16.53 -7.51
C ALA A 272 -14.65 15.90 -6.66
N GLY A 273 -15.61 16.69 -6.16
CA GLY A 273 -16.53 16.24 -5.11
C GLY A 273 -15.78 15.98 -3.79
N ASN A 274 -16.24 15.03 -2.98
CA ASN A 274 -15.50 14.51 -1.83
C ASN A 274 -15.29 12.99 -1.90
N THR A 275 -14.06 12.55 -1.72
CA THR A 275 -13.65 11.14 -1.80
C THR A 275 -12.81 10.81 -0.59
N ASP A 276 -13.10 9.67 0.03
CA ASP A 276 -12.32 9.15 1.15
C ASP A 276 -11.45 7.97 0.70
N ILE A 277 -10.32 7.78 1.37
CA ILE A 277 -9.48 6.60 1.25
C ILE A 277 -10.06 5.49 2.14
N TYR A 278 -10.25 4.33 1.55
CA TYR A 278 -10.71 3.10 2.18
C TYR A 278 -9.68 1.99 2.01
N ILE A 279 -9.60 1.12 3.03
CA ILE A 279 -8.91 -0.16 2.93
C ILE A 279 -9.90 -1.31 3.11
N TYR A 280 -9.85 -2.28 2.22
CA TYR A 280 -10.51 -3.56 2.39
C TYR A 280 -9.47 -4.63 2.74
N VAL A 281 -9.69 -5.31 3.86
CA VAL A 281 -8.79 -6.33 4.40
C VAL A 281 -9.46 -7.69 4.30
N GLU A 282 -8.90 -8.58 3.50
CA GLU A 282 -9.37 -9.97 3.41
C GLU A 282 -8.90 -10.77 4.64
N THR A 283 -9.85 -11.38 5.36
CA THR A 283 -9.51 -12.28 6.46
C THR A 283 -9.06 -13.64 5.92
N PRO A 284 -8.34 -14.46 6.72
CA PRO A 284 -7.98 -15.82 6.32
C PRO A 284 -9.17 -16.73 5.93
N GLY A 285 -10.40 -16.38 6.31
CA GLY A 285 -11.62 -17.11 5.96
C GLY A 285 -12.28 -16.64 4.65
N GLY A 286 -11.72 -15.65 3.96
CA GLY A 286 -12.26 -15.07 2.71
C GLY A 286 -13.35 -14.02 2.91
N GLU A 287 -13.86 -13.82 4.14
CA GLU A 287 -14.65 -12.64 4.49
C GLU A 287 -13.72 -11.43 4.58
N GLY A 288 -14.11 -10.26 4.07
CA GLY A 288 -13.28 -9.06 4.23
C GLY A 288 -13.98 -7.93 4.96
N LYS A 289 -13.17 -7.03 5.51
CA LYS A 289 -13.61 -5.88 6.28
C LYS A 289 -13.22 -4.60 5.55
N LEU A 290 -14.22 -3.80 5.19
CA LEU A 290 -14.04 -2.45 4.67
C LEU A 290 -13.83 -1.46 5.83
N ILE A 291 -12.82 -0.60 5.73
CA ILE A 291 -12.44 0.37 6.75
C ILE A 291 -12.16 1.71 6.07
N ASN A 292 -12.86 2.76 6.48
CA ASN A 292 -12.50 4.14 6.19
C ASN A 292 -11.26 4.52 7.01
N LEU A 293 -10.25 5.16 6.42
CA LEU A 293 -9.00 5.48 7.14
C LEU A 293 -9.15 6.54 8.25
N GLY A 294 -10.32 7.15 8.38
CA GLY A 294 -10.68 8.05 9.46
C GLY A 294 -10.25 9.51 9.21
N PRO A 295 -10.70 10.43 10.08
CA PRO A 295 -10.64 11.88 9.83
C PRO A 295 -9.23 12.49 9.95
N THR A 296 -8.24 11.70 10.35
CA THR A 296 -6.83 12.13 10.28
C THR A 296 -6.33 12.12 8.84
N ILE A 297 -6.76 11.15 8.04
CA ILE A 297 -6.37 11.01 6.63
C ILE A 297 -7.42 11.67 5.75
N ASN A 298 -8.67 11.27 5.92
CA ASN A 298 -9.80 11.73 5.12
C ASN A 298 -10.36 13.06 5.66
N THR A 299 -10.72 13.96 4.76
CA THR A 299 -11.23 15.28 5.07
C THR A 299 -12.63 15.45 4.51
N PRO A 300 -13.35 16.55 4.81
CA PRO A 300 -14.61 16.85 4.13
C PRO A 300 -14.51 17.06 2.61
N HIS A 301 -13.30 17.01 2.04
CA HIS A 301 -13.02 17.30 0.63
C HIS A 301 -12.47 16.05 -0.08
N ALA A 302 -11.58 16.20 -1.06
CA ALA A 302 -11.18 15.08 -1.90
C ALA A 302 -9.80 14.54 -1.50
N GLU A 303 -9.74 13.24 -1.22
CA GLU A 303 -8.51 12.46 -1.13
C GLU A 303 -8.37 11.51 -2.34
N TYR A 304 -7.17 11.47 -2.93
CA TYR A 304 -6.84 10.71 -4.15
C TYR A 304 -5.48 10.02 -4.05
N SER A 305 -5.27 9.08 -4.99
CA SER A 305 -3.96 8.44 -5.24
C SER A 305 -3.26 7.90 -4.00
N PRO A 306 -3.93 7.07 -3.17
CA PRO A 306 -3.28 6.44 -2.03
C PRO A 306 -2.16 5.50 -2.49
N PHE A 307 -0.98 5.64 -1.88
CA PHE A 307 0.16 4.77 -2.04
C PHE A 307 0.75 4.41 -0.67
N LEU A 308 0.51 3.19 -0.21
CA LEU A 308 1.12 2.62 0.98
C LEU A 308 2.43 1.95 0.59
N HIS A 309 3.55 2.52 1.05
CA HIS A 309 4.86 1.97 0.81
C HIS A 309 4.95 0.51 1.33
N PRO A 310 5.76 -0.37 0.70
CA PRO A 310 5.94 -1.74 1.13
C PRO A 310 6.44 -1.95 2.58
N ASP A 311 6.82 -0.89 3.29
CA ASP A 311 7.09 -0.94 4.73
C ASP A 311 5.80 -1.16 5.57
N GLY A 312 4.62 -1.07 4.93
CA GLY A 312 3.31 -1.26 5.53
C GLY A 312 2.89 -0.13 6.49
N LYS A 313 3.66 0.97 6.55
CA LYS A 313 3.49 2.04 7.54
C LYS A 313 3.47 3.43 6.95
N THR A 314 4.10 3.67 5.80
CA THR A 314 4.22 5.01 5.22
C THR A 314 3.21 5.16 4.09
N LEU A 315 2.14 5.92 4.33
CA LEU A 315 1.10 6.24 3.35
C LEU A 315 1.39 7.59 2.71
N TYR A 316 1.44 7.62 1.39
CA TYR A 316 1.44 8.82 0.58
C TYR A 316 0.06 8.96 -0.06
N PHE A 317 -0.47 10.17 -0.11
CA PHE A 317 -1.79 10.43 -0.70
C PHE A 317 -1.89 11.89 -1.10
N SER A 318 -2.86 12.22 -1.94
CA SER A 318 -3.15 13.60 -2.36
C SER A 318 -4.43 14.07 -1.70
N SER A 319 -4.50 15.33 -1.25
CA SER A 319 -5.71 15.87 -0.61
C SER A 319 -5.91 17.34 -0.94
N SER A 320 -7.18 17.76 -1.04
CA SER A 320 -7.60 19.16 -1.13
C SER A 320 -8.01 19.75 0.22
N GLY A 321 -8.24 18.93 1.26
CA GLY A 321 -8.70 19.41 2.56
C GLY A 321 -7.61 19.74 3.57
N HIS A 322 -6.40 19.18 3.42
CA HIS A 322 -5.27 19.47 4.31
C HIS A 322 -4.63 20.84 4.00
N TYR A 323 -3.63 21.25 4.80
CA TYR A 323 -2.90 22.50 4.55
C TYR A 323 -1.97 22.34 3.33
N GLY A 324 -1.97 23.31 2.42
CA GLY A 324 -1.20 23.14 1.19
C GLY A 324 -1.20 24.37 0.28
N LEU A 325 -0.65 24.21 -0.91
CA LEU A 325 -0.36 25.29 -1.84
C LEU A 325 -1.38 25.40 -2.98
N GLY A 326 -2.17 24.35 -3.23
CA GLY A 326 -2.97 24.23 -4.44
C GLY A 326 -4.28 23.47 -4.27
N GLY A 327 -4.72 22.85 -5.37
CA GLY A 327 -5.95 22.08 -5.45
C GLY A 327 -5.82 20.74 -4.74
N LEU A 328 -4.94 19.86 -5.23
CA LEU A 328 -4.50 18.66 -4.53
C LEU A 328 -3.03 18.81 -4.19
N ASP A 329 -2.66 18.59 -2.94
CA ASP A 329 -1.28 18.51 -2.51
C ASP A 329 -0.95 17.10 -2.04
N VAL A 330 0.29 16.65 -2.24
CA VAL A 330 0.77 15.35 -1.78
C VAL A 330 1.21 15.44 -0.32
N PHE A 331 0.76 14.47 0.47
CA PHE A 331 1.07 14.30 1.89
C PHE A 331 1.65 12.92 2.18
N VAL A 332 2.37 12.83 3.29
CA VAL A 332 2.81 11.57 3.90
C VAL A 332 2.25 11.46 5.32
N ALA A 333 1.77 10.28 5.68
CA ALA A 333 1.35 9.93 7.03
C ALA A 333 1.93 8.57 7.44
N ARG A 334 2.16 8.39 8.74
CA ARG A 334 2.71 7.16 9.31
C ARG A 334 1.65 6.44 10.14
N ARG A 335 1.43 5.17 9.83
CA ARG A 335 0.57 4.28 10.59
C ARG A 335 1.15 4.11 12.00
N GLN A 336 0.37 4.41 13.03
CA GLN A 336 0.82 4.40 14.43
C GLN A 336 0.78 3.00 15.03
N SER A 337 -0.12 2.14 14.53
CA SER A 337 -0.35 0.80 15.06
C SER A 337 -0.58 -0.22 13.96
N ASP A 338 0.11 -1.36 14.05
CA ASP A 338 -0.06 -2.48 13.11
C ASP A 338 -1.46 -3.13 13.21
N SER A 339 -2.20 -2.90 14.30
CA SER A 339 -3.54 -3.42 14.50
C SER A 339 -4.67 -2.45 14.14
N SER A 340 -4.34 -1.19 13.78
CA SER A 340 -5.34 -0.16 13.48
C SER A 340 -5.09 0.46 12.11
N TRP A 341 -6.14 0.64 11.32
CA TRP A 341 -6.09 1.36 10.04
C TRP A 341 -6.65 2.78 10.15
N THR A 342 -7.02 3.23 11.36
CA THR A 342 -7.56 4.57 11.63
C THR A 342 -6.63 5.42 12.49
N GLU A 343 -5.51 4.85 12.96
CA GLU A 343 -4.52 5.55 13.78
C GLU A 343 -3.30 5.91 12.91
N TRP A 344 -3.30 7.15 12.44
CA TRP A 344 -2.23 7.72 11.61
C TRP A 344 -1.60 8.91 12.31
N SER A 345 -0.35 9.22 11.97
CA SER A 345 0.23 10.52 12.29
C SER A 345 -0.57 11.62 11.59
N GLU A 346 -0.44 12.84 12.08
CA GLU A 346 -0.81 14.01 11.31
C GLU A 346 -0.13 13.96 9.91
N PRO A 347 -0.89 14.19 8.82
CA PRO A 347 -0.31 14.25 7.48
C PRO A 347 0.67 15.41 7.34
N VAL A 348 1.83 15.14 6.75
CA VAL A 348 2.88 16.12 6.47
C VAL A 348 2.93 16.39 4.98
N ASN A 349 2.74 17.64 4.57
CA ASN A 349 2.88 18.07 3.18
C ASN A 349 4.32 17.83 2.69
N LEU A 350 4.48 17.32 1.46
CA LEU A 350 5.78 16.92 0.90
C LEU A 350 6.72 18.08 0.53
N GLY A 351 6.32 19.34 0.70
CA GLY A 351 7.20 20.48 0.48
C GLY A 351 6.86 21.27 -0.79
N LYS A 352 7.26 22.55 -0.78
CA LYS A 352 7.01 23.52 -1.87
C LYS A 352 7.74 23.22 -3.18
N GLU A 353 8.71 22.30 -3.17
CA GLU A 353 9.43 21.85 -4.36
C GLU A 353 8.76 20.64 -5.02
N ILE A 354 7.87 19.94 -4.29
CA ILE A 354 7.06 18.84 -4.81
C ILE A 354 5.66 19.33 -5.18
N ASN A 355 5.03 20.04 -4.25
CA ASN A 355 3.69 20.56 -4.38
C ASN A 355 3.68 21.96 -5.00
N GLY A 356 2.71 22.22 -5.87
CA GLY A 356 2.48 23.53 -6.47
C GLY A 356 1.03 23.98 -6.32
N PRO A 357 0.59 24.94 -7.16
CA PRO A 357 -0.69 25.61 -6.92
C PRO A 357 -1.89 24.91 -7.55
N TYR A 358 -1.73 23.72 -8.12
CA TYR A 358 -2.81 23.01 -8.82
C TYR A 358 -2.95 21.60 -8.22
N ASN A 359 -3.29 20.60 -9.02
CA ASN A 359 -3.38 19.22 -8.57
C ASN A 359 -2.02 18.52 -8.74
N ASP A 360 -1.39 18.18 -7.63
CA ASP A 360 -0.22 17.31 -7.55
C ASP A 360 -0.66 15.97 -6.94
N TRP A 361 -0.56 14.90 -7.75
CA TRP A 361 -1.16 13.59 -7.44
C TRP A 361 -0.45 12.43 -8.13
N GLY A 362 -0.85 11.20 -7.80
CA GLY A 362 -0.36 9.98 -8.48
C GLY A 362 1.10 9.62 -8.18
N PHE A 363 1.65 10.05 -7.05
CA PHE A 363 3.03 9.74 -6.66
C PHE A 363 3.19 8.25 -6.35
N GLN A 364 4.20 7.63 -6.97
CA GLN A 364 4.61 6.27 -6.71
C GLN A 364 6.05 6.24 -6.24
N ILE A 365 6.27 5.67 -5.07
CA ILE A 365 7.59 5.65 -4.44
C ILE A 365 8.28 4.33 -4.75
N THR A 366 9.57 4.37 -5.07
CA THR A 366 10.41 3.19 -5.22
C THR A 366 10.47 2.40 -3.90
N THR A 367 10.71 1.08 -3.98
CA THR A 367 10.89 0.23 -2.80
C THR A 367 12.06 0.67 -1.93
N GLU A 368 13.08 1.26 -2.57
CA GLU A 368 14.22 1.89 -1.90
C GLU A 368 13.82 3.11 -1.06
N GLY A 369 12.68 3.74 -1.35
CA GLY A 369 12.15 4.88 -0.62
C GLY A 369 12.84 6.21 -0.91
N ASP A 370 13.61 6.29 -2.00
CA ASP A 370 14.45 7.44 -2.35
C ASP A 370 13.90 8.27 -3.53
N LEU A 371 13.13 7.65 -4.42
CA LEU A 371 12.61 8.26 -5.64
C LEU A 371 11.08 8.14 -5.73
N ALA A 372 10.46 9.20 -6.24
CA ALA A 372 9.06 9.23 -6.61
C ALA A 372 8.91 9.34 -8.14
N TYR A 373 7.97 8.61 -8.72
CA TYR A 373 7.47 8.81 -10.09
C TYR A 373 6.08 9.42 -10.05
N TYR A 374 5.84 10.41 -10.90
CA TYR A 374 4.55 11.12 -10.94
C TYR A 374 4.37 11.80 -12.31
N ALA A 375 3.13 12.16 -12.62
CA ALA A 375 2.79 12.80 -13.87
C ALA A 375 2.46 14.27 -13.66
N THR A 376 2.94 15.15 -14.53
CA THR A 376 2.66 16.59 -14.48
C THR A 376 2.98 17.22 -15.82
N ALA A 377 2.44 18.40 -16.11
CA ALA A 377 2.78 19.15 -17.32
C ALA A 377 4.14 19.87 -17.17
N GLU A 378 4.90 20.01 -18.26
CA GLU A 378 6.15 20.80 -18.28
C GLU A 378 5.89 22.29 -17.97
N LYS A 379 4.80 22.84 -18.53
CA LYS A 379 4.28 24.16 -18.18
C LYS A 379 2.96 23.92 -17.48
N LYS A 380 2.90 24.23 -16.18
CA LYS A 380 1.64 24.19 -15.42
C LYS A 380 0.69 25.25 -16.01
N SER A 381 -0.13 24.90 -16.99
CA SER A 381 -1.15 25.80 -17.55
C SER A 381 -2.38 25.85 -16.64
N GLU A 382 -3.08 26.98 -16.74
CA GLU A 382 -3.95 27.61 -15.73
C GLU A 382 -5.27 26.90 -15.39
N CYS A 383 -5.46 25.61 -15.65
CA CYS A 383 -6.76 25.00 -15.37
C CYS A 383 -6.79 24.32 -14.00
N TRP A 384 -7.49 25.02 -13.11
CA TRP A 384 -8.10 24.50 -11.90
C TRP A 384 -9.27 23.56 -12.29
N GLU A 385 -8.95 22.40 -12.86
CA GLU A 385 -9.85 21.23 -13.07
C GLU A 385 -11.28 21.51 -13.61
N GLY A 386 -11.49 22.62 -14.32
CA GLY A 386 -12.82 23.18 -14.61
C GLY A 386 -13.18 23.32 -16.07
N ASP A 387 -12.81 22.37 -16.95
CA ASP A 387 -13.35 22.31 -18.32
C ASP A 387 -14.27 21.08 -18.49
N ILE A 388 -15.54 21.34 -18.78
CA ILE A 388 -16.73 20.53 -18.43
C ILE A 388 -17.16 19.58 -19.56
N SER A 389 -16.25 18.94 -20.30
CA SER A 389 -16.72 18.10 -21.43
C SER A 389 -15.90 16.89 -21.88
N ALA A 390 -15.12 16.24 -21.01
CA ALA A 390 -14.68 14.84 -21.20
C ALA A 390 -13.87 14.36 -20.00
N PRO A 391 -13.82 13.04 -19.71
CA PRO A 391 -12.78 12.49 -18.86
C PRO A 391 -11.45 12.53 -19.63
N ARG A 392 -10.81 13.69 -19.73
CA ARG A 392 -9.43 13.82 -20.22
C ARG A 392 -8.76 15.00 -19.53
N ILE A 393 -7.77 14.67 -18.71
CA ILE A 393 -6.51 15.41 -18.53
C ILE A 393 -6.67 16.91 -18.29
N GLY A 394 -6.44 17.31 -17.04
CA GLY A 394 -6.11 18.69 -16.74
C GLY A 394 -4.95 19.17 -17.63
N CYS A 395 -5.22 20.18 -18.45
CA CYS A 395 -4.26 21.21 -18.84
C CYS A 395 -3.04 20.77 -19.65
N GLY A 396 -3.27 20.20 -20.84
CA GLY A 396 -2.23 19.94 -21.83
C GLY A 396 -1.52 18.59 -21.65
N PRO A 397 -0.56 18.25 -22.53
CA PRO A 397 0.11 16.97 -22.47
C PRO A 397 0.91 16.82 -21.18
N SER A 398 0.58 15.80 -20.39
CA SER A 398 1.34 15.42 -19.19
C SER A 398 2.51 14.52 -19.56
N ASP A 399 3.63 14.68 -18.86
CA ASP A 399 4.78 13.79 -18.93
C ASP A 399 5.01 13.15 -17.56
N ILE A 400 5.67 12.00 -17.55
CA ILE A 400 6.15 11.37 -16.33
C ILE A 400 7.52 11.94 -15.97
N PHE A 401 7.64 12.32 -14.70
CA PHE A 401 8.84 12.80 -14.06
C PHE A 401 9.26 11.88 -12.93
N SER A 402 10.52 12.02 -12.51
CA SER A 402 11.01 11.51 -11.24
C SER A 402 11.60 12.62 -10.39
N THR A 403 11.51 12.49 -9.07
CA THR A 403 12.17 13.38 -8.10
C THR A 403 12.65 12.59 -6.90
N GLU A 404 13.67 13.08 -6.21
CA GLU A 404 14.05 12.55 -4.90
C GLU A 404 13.00 12.91 -3.84
N LEU A 405 12.84 12.04 -2.83
CA LEU A 405 12.00 12.34 -1.68
C LEU A 405 12.77 13.16 -0.63
N PRO A 406 12.13 14.20 -0.05
CA PRO A 406 12.67 14.92 1.08
C PRO A 406 12.83 13.99 2.28
N ALA A 407 13.83 14.24 3.12
CA ALA A 407 14.24 13.31 4.17
C ALA A 407 13.09 12.94 5.13
N ILE A 408 12.20 13.91 5.43
CA ILE A 408 11.03 13.71 6.30
C ILE A 408 9.98 12.77 5.70
N ALA A 409 9.92 12.68 4.36
CA ALA A 409 8.96 11.84 3.66
C ALA A 409 9.43 10.40 3.49
N ARG A 410 10.75 10.14 3.55
CA ARG A 410 11.30 8.80 3.26
C ARG A 410 10.75 7.71 4.19
N PRO A 411 10.38 6.53 3.65
CA PRO A 411 9.78 5.44 4.42
C PRO A 411 10.79 4.72 5.30
N ALA A 412 10.33 3.75 6.09
CA ALA A 412 11.24 2.85 6.79
C ALA A 412 12.00 1.94 5.81
N VAL A 413 13.20 1.54 6.19
CA VAL A 413 14.06 0.69 5.37
C VAL A 413 13.40 -0.68 5.17
N ALA A 414 13.41 -1.16 3.93
CA ALA A 414 12.90 -2.46 3.54
C ALA A 414 13.99 -3.36 2.94
N VAL A 415 13.73 -4.67 2.97
CA VAL A 415 14.49 -5.73 2.33
C VAL A 415 13.61 -6.36 1.27
N THR A 416 14.09 -6.39 0.03
CA THR A 416 13.46 -7.18 -1.02
C THR A 416 14.02 -8.59 -0.93
N VAL A 417 13.16 -9.59 -0.80
CA VAL A 417 13.54 -11.00 -0.90
C VAL A 417 13.03 -11.53 -2.23
N SER A 418 13.95 -11.88 -3.12
CA SER A 418 13.64 -12.34 -4.47
C SER A 418 14.31 -13.69 -4.77
N GLY A 419 13.70 -14.50 -5.61
CA GLY A 419 14.19 -15.86 -5.83
C GLY A 419 13.46 -16.58 -6.95
N LYS A 420 13.80 -17.86 -7.14
CA LYS A 420 12.98 -18.80 -7.92
C LYS A 420 12.51 -19.95 -7.04
N VAL A 421 11.25 -20.35 -7.21
CA VAL A 421 10.75 -21.63 -6.70
C VAL A 421 10.91 -22.67 -7.80
N MET A 422 11.66 -23.74 -7.50
CA MET A 422 12.00 -24.78 -8.47
C MET A 422 11.96 -26.17 -7.85
N ASP A 423 11.94 -27.20 -8.68
CA ASP A 423 12.25 -28.56 -8.24
C ASP A 423 13.78 -28.83 -8.25
N PRO A 424 14.25 -29.99 -7.75
CA PRO A 424 15.68 -30.33 -7.76
C PRO A 424 16.29 -30.45 -9.17
N ASP A 425 15.45 -30.62 -10.19
CA ASP A 425 15.84 -30.72 -11.60
C ASP A 425 15.82 -29.33 -12.29
N LYS A 426 15.62 -28.25 -11.52
CA LYS A 426 15.56 -26.84 -11.91
C LYS A 426 14.36 -26.47 -12.78
N ASN A 427 13.29 -27.26 -12.75
CA ASN A 427 12.05 -26.87 -13.38
C ASN A 427 11.36 -25.79 -12.51
N PRO A 428 10.90 -24.67 -13.10
CA PRO A 428 10.21 -23.62 -12.37
C PRO A 428 8.85 -24.10 -11.86
N LEU A 429 8.45 -23.61 -10.69
CA LEU A 429 7.22 -24.00 -10.03
C LEU A 429 6.39 -22.77 -9.64
N GLU A 430 5.11 -22.77 -10.01
CA GLU A 430 4.08 -21.97 -9.36
C GLU A 430 3.83 -22.50 -7.94
N ALA A 431 3.97 -21.65 -6.92
CA ALA A 431 3.79 -21.98 -5.52
C ALA A 431 3.33 -20.75 -4.74
N GLN A 432 2.60 -20.99 -3.64
CA GLN A 432 2.25 -19.95 -2.68
C GLN A 432 3.30 -19.94 -1.56
N ILE A 433 3.75 -18.75 -1.18
CA ILE A 433 4.76 -18.55 -0.14
C ILE A 433 4.15 -17.65 0.94
N VAL A 434 3.93 -18.19 2.13
CA VAL A 434 3.41 -17.45 3.28
C VAL A 434 4.58 -16.99 4.13
N TRP A 435 4.61 -15.70 4.46
CA TRP A 435 5.64 -15.07 5.27
C TRP A 435 5.08 -14.61 6.62
N ASN A 436 5.85 -14.84 7.68
CA ASN A 436 5.53 -14.44 9.03
C ASN A 436 6.69 -13.66 9.63
N ASP A 437 6.34 -12.57 10.29
CA ASP A 437 7.25 -11.78 11.12
C ASP A 437 7.37 -12.46 12.48
N LEU A 438 8.52 -13.07 12.75
CA LEU A 438 8.80 -13.78 13.99
C LEU A 438 9.17 -12.83 15.12
N THR A 439 9.58 -11.60 14.82
CA THR A 439 9.87 -10.57 15.82
C THR A 439 8.57 -10.03 16.41
N LEU A 440 7.58 -9.74 15.56
CA LEU A 440 6.28 -9.21 15.97
C LEU A 440 5.21 -10.29 16.16
N ASN A 441 5.52 -11.54 15.84
CA ASN A 441 4.60 -12.68 15.90
C ASN A 441 3.28 -12.41 15.14
N LYS A 442 3.40 -11.99 13.87
CA LYS A 442 2.27 -11.69 12.98
C LYS A 442 2.54 -12.15 11.55
N SER A 443 1.51 -12.20 10.72
CA SER A 443 1.70 -12.41 9.27
C SER A 443 2.41 -11.20 8.65
N ALA A 444 3.41 -11.44 7.81
CA ALA A 444 4.14 -10.42 7.07
C ALA A 444 3.61 -10.24 5.64
N GLY A 445 3.06 -11.30 5.05
CA GLY A 445 2.44 -11.25 3.73
C GLY A 445 2.39 -12.60 3.04
N ILE A 446 1.87 -12.61 1.82
CA ILE A 446 1.92 -13.75 0.91
C ILE A 446 2.57 -13.29 -0.40
N ALA A 447 3.43 -14.13 -0.96
CA ALA A 447 3.90 -13.99 -2.34
C ALA A 447 3.51 -15.24 -3.14
N LYS A 448 3.31 -15.06 -4.44
CA LYS A 448 3.13 -16.16 -5.39
C LYS A 448 4.29 -16.17 -6.38
N SER A 449 4.84 -17.36 -6.66
CA SER A 449 5.83 -17.47 -7.72
C SER A 449 5.19 -17.49 -9.10
N ASP A 450 5.85 -16.85 -10.05
CA ASP A 450 5.50 -16.82 -11.46
C ASP A 450 5.42 -18.25 -12.01
N PRO A 451 4.33 -18.61 -12.70
CA PRO A 451 4.10 -19.98 -13.12
C PRO A 451 5.02 -20.47 -14.23
N ASP A 452 5.70 -19.57 -14.96
CA ASP A 452 6.58 -19.89 -16.07
C ASP A 452 8.06 -19.76 -15.70
N SER A 453 8.46 -18.71 -14.97
CA SER A 453 9.85 -18.48 -14.58
C SER A 453 10.20 -19.02 -13.19
N GLY A 454 9.18 -19.30 -12.36
CA GLY A 454 9.31 -19.65 -10.96
C GLY A 454 9.69 -18.45 -10.08
N GLU A 455 9.84 -17.24 -10.64
CA GLU A 455 10.32 -16.07 -9.91
C GLU A 455 9.30 -15.59 -8.89
N TYR A 456 9.76 -15.23 -7.70
CA TYR A 456 8.92 -14.60 -6.69
C TYR A 456 9.65 -13.39 -6.10
N LEU A 457 8.85 -12.49 -5.53
CA LEU A 457 9.34 -11.33 -4.81
C LEU A 457 8.42 -11.04 -3.62
N ILE A 458 9.02 -10.71 -2.49
CA ILE A 458 8.34 -10.05 -1.38
C ILE A 458 9.21 -8.90 -0.86
N VAL A 459 8.57 -7.88 -0.31
CA VAL A 459 9.26 -6.80 0.39
C VAL A 459 8.91 -6.88 1.87
N LEU A 460 9.92 -6.84 2.72
CA LEU A 460 9.82 -7.01 4.17
C LEU A 460 10.50 -5.86 4.88
N PRO A 461 9.91 -5.29 5.95
CA PRO A 461 10.62 -4.31 6.79
C PRO A 461 11.96 -4.83 7.31
N ALA A 462 12.98 -3.97 7.33
CA ALA A 462 14.27 -4.31 7.95
C ALA A 462 14.18 -4.30 9.49
N GLY A 463 15.16 -4.91 10.16
CA GLY A 463 15.25 -4.95 11.63
C GLY A 463 14.52 -6.14 12.27
N HIS A 464 14.02 -7.09 11.48
CA HIS A 464 13.12 -8.15 11.91
C HIS A 464 13.63 -9.54 11.49
N LYS A 465 13.11 -10.61 12.13
CA LYS A 465 13.30 -12.00 11.71
C LYS A 465 12.04 -12.49 11.04
N TYR A 466 12.18 -13.19 9.93
CA TYR A 466 11.06 -13.70 9.15
C TYR A 466 11.16 -15.21 8.97
N GLY A 467 10.03 -15.89 9.08
CA GLY A 467 9.87 -17.28 8.68
C GLY A 467 8.98 -17.36 7.46
N TYR A 468 9.30 -18.22 6.50
CA TYR A 468 8.40 -18.50 5.38
C TYR A 468 8.03 -19.98 5.29
N SER A 469 6.89 -20.26 4.66
CA SER A 469 6.49 -21.59 4.21
C SER A 469 6.00 -21.53 2.77
N ALA A 470 6.66 -22.27 1.88
CA ALA A 470 6.29 -22.41 0.48
C ALA A 470 5.60 -23.76 0.25
N GLU A 471 4.43 -23.73 -0.40
CA GLU A 471 3.60 -24.90 -0.65
C GLU A 471 3.21 -25.04 -2.12
N LYS A 472 3.20 -26.29 -2.58
CA LYS A 472 2.64 -26.71 -3.88
C LYS A 472 2.08 -28.12 -3.73
N GLU A 473 0.89 -28.37 -4.29
CA GLU A 473 0.27 -29.69 -4.28
C GLU A 473 1.17 -30.73 -4.99
N GLY A 474 1.29 -31.92 -4.39
CA GLY A 474 2.18 -33.00 -4.88
C GLY A 474 3.66 -32.86 -4.50
N TYR A 475 4.04 -31.74 -3.87
CA TYR A 475 5.41 -31.47 -3.43
C TYR A 475 5.48 -31.41 -1.89
N MET A 476 6.64 -31.75 -1.34
CA MET A 476 6.99 -31.43 0.03
C MET A 476 7.30 -29.95 0.11
N GLY A 477 6.50 -29.20 0.88
CA GLY A 477 6.72 -27.79 1.10
C GLY A 477 8.06 -27.51 1.79
N ALA A 478 8.57 -26.29 1.62
CA ALA A 478 9.82 -25.83 2.23
C ALA A 478 9.53 -24.71 3.25
N SER A 479 10.36 -24.63 4.29
CA SER A 479 10.34 -23.52 5.25
C SER A 479 11.75 -23.20 5.74
N GLU A 480 11.98 -21.94 6.06
CA GLU A 480 13.24 -21.45 6.63
C GLU A 480 12.99 -20.14 7.40
N THR A 481 13.95 -19.76 8.24
CA THR A 481 14.00 -18.47 8.92
C THR A 481 15.12 -17.61 8.34
N LEU A 482 14.79 -16.39 7.94
CA LEU A 482 15.72 -15.35 7.50
C LEU A 482 15.84 -14.27 8.57
N ASP A 483 17.06 -13.80 8.82
CA ASP A 483 17.36 -12.84 9.88
C ASP A 483 17.85 -11.52 9.27
N PHE A 484 17.02 -10.48 9.39
CA PHE A 484 17.31 -9.13 8.89
C PHE A 484 17.40 -8.11 10.04
N THR A 485 17.68 -8.54 11.28
CA THR A 485 17.73 -7.63 12.44
C THR A 485 18.83 -6.59 12.35
N ASP A 486 19.92 -6.91 11.66
CA ASP A 486 21.11 -6.05 11.55
C ASP A 486 21.12 -5.21 10.27
N ILE A 487 20.07 -5.27 9.45
CA ILE A 487 19.96 -4.52 8.20
C ILE A 487 19.45 -3.10 8.49
N THR A 488 20.24 -2.09 8.08
CA THR A 488 19.92 -0.66 8.28
C THR A 488 19.83 0.15 6.99
N THR A 489 20.05 -0.49 5.84
CA THR A 489 19.94 0.13 4.51
C THR A 489 19.15 -0.80 3.60
N PHE A 490 18.56 -0.25 2.53
CA PHE A 490 17.88 -1.07 1.53
C PHE A 490 18.78 -2.20 1.05
N THR A 491 18.22 -3.41 0.97
CA THR A 491 18.94 -4.63 0.62
C THR A 491 18.10 -5.49 -0.30
N ASP A 492 18.67 -5.91 -1.43
CA ASP A 492 18.12 -6.98 -2.28
C ASP A 492 18.77 -8.32 -1.87
N TYR A 493 17.95 -9.22 -1.34
CA TYR A 493 18.35 -10.53 -0.82
C TYR A 493 17.85 -11.65 -1.73
N ARG A 494 18.79 -12.34 -2.38
CA ARG A 494 18.49 -13.46 -3.28
C ARG A 494 18.32 -14.77 -2.51
N HIS A 495 17.17 -15.43 -2.67
CA HIS A 495 16.84 -16.67 -1.98
C HIS A 495 16.03 -17.64 -2.86
N ASP A 496 16.66 -18.65 -3.45
CA ASP A 496 15.93 -19.66 -4.23
C ASP A 496 15.31 -20.72 -3.31
N ILE A 497 14.10 -21.19 -3.63
CA ILE A 497 13.34 -22.16 -2.84
C ILE A 497 13.20 -23.46 -3.65
N ILE A 498 13.64 -24.58 -3.09
CA ILE A 498 13.51 -25.90 -3.73
C ILE A 498 12.38 -26.68 -3.08
N LEU A 499 11.40 -27.09 -3.88
CA LEU A 499 10.32 -27.99 -3.47
C LEU A 499 10.56 -29.38 -4.07
N TYR A 500 10.50 -30.41 -3.23
CA TYR A 500 10.76 -31.78 -3.68
C TYR A 500 9.45 -32.49 -4.03
N PRO A 501 9.30 -33.09 -5.24
CA PRO A 501 8.14 -33.92 -5.53
C PRO A 501 8.05 -35.08 -4.52
N LEU A 502 6.87 -35.27 -3.91
CA LEU A 502 6.68 -36.34 -2.90
C LEU A 502 6.98 -37.73 -3.49
N GLU A 503 6.60 -37.96 -4.75
CA GLU A 503 6.89 -39.22 -5.44
C GLU A 503 8.39 -39.50 -5.58
N LYS A 504 9.19 -38.47 -5.87
CA LYS A 504 10.65 -38.57 -5.98
C LYS A 504 11.25 -38.90 -4.62
N LEU A 505 10.82 -38.22 -3.55
CA LEU A 505 11.27 -38.50 -2.18
C LEU A 505 11.03 -39.95 -1.77
N ILE A 506 9.84 -40.47 -2.08
CA ILE A 506 9.44 -41.85 -1.75
C ILE A 506 10.25 -42.86 -2.57
N LYS A 507 10.33 -42.67 -3.89
CA LYS A 507 10.96 -43.62 -4.82
C LYS A 507 12.48 -43.72 -4.58
N GLU A 508 13.12 -42.59 -4.35
CA GLU A 508 14.57 -42.49 -4.17
C GLU A 508 14.99 -42.57 -2.69
N LYS A 509 14.03 -42.68 -1.76
CA LYS A 509 14.26 -42.72 -0.31
C LYS A 509 15.09 -41.53 0.19
N ILE A 510 14.86 -40.35 -0.40
CA ILE A 510 15.57 -39.12 -0.03
C ILE A 510 15.16 -38.73 1.39
N THR A 511 16.17 -38.41 2.21
CA THR A 511 15.99 -37.89 3.57
C THR A 511 16.10 -36.38 3.54
N LEU A 512 15.09 -35.67 4.04
CA LEU A 512 15.06 -34.21 4.10
C LEU A 512 15.27 -33.73 5.52
N LYS A 513 16.12 -32.70 5.68
CA LYS A 513 16.24 -31.98 6.95
C LYS A 513 14.95 -31.22 7.24
N VAL A 514 14.48 -31.28 8.48
CA VAL A 514 13.38 -30.45 8.96
C VAL A 514 13.95 -29.16 9.51
N ASN A 515 13.68 -28.05 8.83
CA ASN A 515 14.04 -26.72 9.31
C ASN A 515 13.05 -26.26 10.38
N ASN A 516 13.43 -25.27 11.19
CA ASN A 516 12.56 -24.66 12.20
C ASN A 516 12.02 -25.60 13.31
N ILE A 517 12.68 -26.74 13.56
CA ILE A 517 12.42 -27.57 14.75
C ILE A 517 13.50 -27.31 15.79
N PHE A 518 13.09 -26.75 16.92
CA PHE A 518 13.96 -26.26 17.97
C PHE A 518 13.77 -27.06 19.27
N PHE A 519 14.89 -27.36 19.90
CA PHE A 519 14.98 -27.94 21.24
C PHE A 519 15.94 -27.10 22.06
N ASP A 520 15.65 -26.90 23.35
CA ASP A 520 16.66 -26.36 24.26
C ASP A 520 17.88 -27.30 24.36
N PHE A 521 19.02 -26.73 24.76
CA PHE A 521 20.17 -27.55 25.15
C PHE A 521 19.73 -28.56 26.20
N ASP A 522 20.13 -29.82 26.00
CA ASP A 522 19.81 -30.94 26.90
C ASP A 522 18.31 -31.31 27.03
N LYS A 523 17.43 -30.75 26.18
CA LYS A 523 16.00 -31.09 26.18
C LYS A 523 15.52 -31.75 24.89
N TYR A 524 14.36 -32.38 25.01
CA TYR A 524 13.58 -32.99 23.93
C TYR A 524 12.15 -32.43 23.84
N SER A 525 11.79 -31.45 24.68
CA SER A 525 10.56 -30.68 24.55
C SER A 525 10.66 -29.75 23.33
N LEU A 526 9.69 -29.85 22.42
CA LEU A 526 9.56 -28.93 21.29
C LEU A 526 9.30 -27.52 21.81
N ARG A 527 10.03 -26.53 21.28
CA ARG A 527 9.72 -25.13 21.56
C ARG A 527 8.49 -24.69 20.76
N THR A 528 7.79 -23.67 21.24
CA THR A 528 6.55 -23.16 20.62
C THR A 528 6.76 -22.72 19.17
N GLU A 529 7.93 -22.17 18.85
CA GLU A 529 8.34 -21.75 17.51
C GLU A 529 8.36 -22.93 16.51
N SER A 530 8.48 -24.18 16.99
CA SER A 530 8.47 -25.37 16.14
C SER A 530 7.09 -25.81 15.67
N TYR A 531 6.02 -25.35 16.33
CA TYR A 531 4.67 -25.80 16.03
C TYR A 531 4.17 -25.33 14.67
N HIS A 532 4.64 -24.18 14.17
CA HIS A 532 4.32 -23.73 12.83
C HIS A 532 4.76 -24.74 11.76
N GLU A 533 6.01 -25.22 11.86
CA GLU A 533 6.53 -26.23 10.94
C GLU A 533 5.80 -27.57 11.11
N LEU A 534 5.55 -28.01 12.34
CA LEU A 534 4.87 -29.28 12.57
C LEU A 534 3.41 -29.27 12.11
N ASN A 535 2.71 -28.14 12.22
CA ASN A 535 1.35 -28.00 11.69
C ASN A 535 1.32 -28.11 10.17
N ARG A 536 2.31 -27.55 9.47
CA ARG A 536 2.48 -27.73 8.02
C ARG A 536 2.61 -29.21 7.63
N TRP A 537 3.30 -29.98 8.46
CA TRP A 537 3.45 -31.42 8.25
C TRP A 537 2.14 -32.17 8.49
N VAL A 538 1.41 -31.82 9.54
CA VAL A 538 0.07 -32.35 9.80
C VAL A 538 -0.82 -32.16 8.57
N GLU A 539 -0.83 -30.96 7.98
CA GLU A 539 -1.57 -30.69 6.75
C GLU A 539 -1.06 -31.51 5.55
N THR A 540 0.26 -31.71 5.43
CA THR A 540 0.83 -32.60 4.41
C THR A 540 0.32 -34.04 4.57
N PHE A 541 0.29 -34.59 5.78
CA PHE A 541 -0.23 -35.94 6.05
C PHE A 541 -1.75 -36.06 5.85
N LYS A 542 -2.51 -34.99 6.14
CA LYS A 542 -3.96 -34.91 5.88
C LYS A 542 -4.27 -34.90 4.39
N LYS A 543 -3.57 -34.06 3.61
CA LYS A 543 -3.71 -33.96 2.14
C LYS A 543 -3.28 -35.26 1.43
N ASN A 544 -2.46 -36.10 2.06
CA ASN A 544 -1.94 -37.34 1.48
C ASN A 544 -2.24 -38.55 2.38
N PRO A 545 -3.46 -39.12 2.40
CA PRO A 545 -3.87 -40.16 3.36
C PRO A 545 -3.01 -41.45 3.39
N GLY A 546 -2.29 -41.76 2.31
CA GLY A 546 -1.39 -42.93 2.21
C GLY A 546 0.08 -42.65 2.56
N LEU A 547 0.45 -41.39 2.81
CA LEU A 547 1.84 -41.02 3.06
C LEU A 547 2.32 -41.56 4.41
N LYS A 548 3.44 -42.29 4.43
CA LYS A 548 4.13 -42.72 5.65
C LYS A 548 5.47 -42.00 5.77
N ALA A 549 6.01 -41.93 6.98
CA ALA A 549 7.30 -41.28 7.22
C ALA A 549 8.09 -41.93 8.34
N GLU A 550 9.41 -41.98 8.18
CA GLU A 550 10.36 -42.29 9.23
C GLU A 550 11.04 -40.99 9.70
N ILE A 551 10.89 -40.66 10.99
CA ILE A 551 11.45 -39.47 11.62
C ILE A 551 12.82 -39.78 12.23
N HIS A 552 13.85 -39.09 11.78
CA HIS A 552 15.23 -39.31 12.20
C HIS A 552 15.68 -38.22 13.18
N GLY A 553 16.11 -38.61 14.37
CA GLY A 553 16.68 -37.69 15.35
C GLY A 553 18.21 -37.72 15.33
N HIS A 554 18.84 -36.55 15.49
CA HIS A 554 20.30 -36.40 15.55
C HIS A 554 20.74 -35.53 16.75
N ALA A 555 21.95 -35.80 17.25
CA ALA A 555 22.58 -35.07 18.34
C ALA A 555 23.96 -34.53 17.92
N CYS A 556 24.50 -33.58 18.69
CA CYS A 556 25.90 -33.16 18.55
C CYS A 556 26.80 -34.03 19.46
N TRP A 557 28.12 -34.00 19.25
CA TRP A 557 29.09 -34.80 20.01
C TRP A 557 29.26 -34.44 21.51
N ILE A 558 28.51 -33.46 22.03
CA ILE A 558 28.60 -33.08 23.45
C ILE A 558 27.78 -34.09 24.25
N GLY A 559 28.43 -34.87 25.10
CA GLY A 559 27.82 -35.93 25.90
C GLY A 559 28.45 -37.28 25.60
N THR A 560 27.96 -38.34 26.24
CA THR A 560 28.35 -39.72 25.89
C THR A 560 27.54 -40.23 24.70
N GLU A 561 28.07 -41.19 23.96
CA GLU A 561 27.37 -41.83 22.83
C GLU A 561 26.00 -42.40 23.25
N GLU A 562 25.96 -43.13 24.38
CA GLU A 562 24.71 -43.69 24.91
C GLU A 562 23.69 -42.58 25.26
N TYR A 563 24.17 -41.45 25.77
CA TYR A 563 23.33 -40.30 26.09
C TYR A 563 22.75 -39.67 24.81
N ASN A 564 23.60 -39.39 23.83
CA ASN A 564 23.22 -38.78 22.56
C ASN A 564 22.27 -39.68 21.75
N GLN A 565 22.48 -40.99 21.78
CA GLN A 565 21.58 -41.96 21.17
C GLN A 565 20.17 -41.83 21.76
N LYS A 566 20.02 -41.92 23.09
CA LYS A 566 18.73 -41.75 23.78
C LYS A 566 18.12 -40.37 23.55
N LEU A 567 18.92 -39.31 23.54
CA LEU A 567 18.45 -37.95 23.30
C LEU A 567 17.89 -37.80 21.89
N SER A 568 18.57 -38.34 20.89
CA SER A 568 18.13 -38.31 19.49
C SER A 568 16.81 -39.06 19.27
N GLU A 569 16.63 -40.22 19.92
CA GLU A 569 15.38 -40.99 19.90
C GLU A 569 14.24 -40.22 20.56
N ARG A 570 14.48 -39.59 21.72
CA ARG A 570 13.49 -38.76 22.42
C ARG A 570 13.02 -37.58 21.57
N ARG A 571 13.93 -36.93 20.83
CA ARG A 571 13.59 -35.83 19.91
C ARG A 571 12.71 -36.30 18.76
N ALA A 572 13.07 -37.42 18.12
CA ALA A 572 12.23 -38.01 17.08
C ALA A 572 10.84 -38.43 17.63
N THR A 573 10.81 -38.98 18.84
CA THR A 573 9.57 -39.33 19.55
C THR A 573 8.70 -38.11 19.83
N ALA A 574 9.29 -36.98 20.25
CA ALA A 574 8.56 -35.76 20.51
C ALA A 574 7.84 -35.24 19.26
N VAL A 575 8.51 -35.30 18.10
CA VAL A 575 7.92 -34.94 16.80
C VAL A 575 6.77 -35.89 16.43
N VAL A 576 6.99 -37.20 16.51
CA VAL A 576 5.94 -38.19 16.23
C VAL A 576 4.73 -38.00 17.14
N ASN A 577 4.95 -37.83 18.45
CA ASN A 577 3.87 -37.62 19.41
C ASN A 577 3.08 -36.36 19.07
N TYR A 578 3.75 -35.25 18.71
CA TYR A 578 3.05 -34.05 18.29
C TYR A 578 2.16 -34.30 17.08
N LEU A 579 2.70 -34.90 16.00
CA LEU A 579 1.92 -35.21 14.79
C LEU A 579 0.70 -36.09 15.12
N VAL A 580 0.86 -37.07 15.99
CA VAL A 580 -0.24 -37.94 16.44
C VAL A 580 -1.29 -37.17 17.24
N THR A 581 -0.88 -36.29 18.15
CA THR A 581 -1.83 -35.45 18.91
C THR A 581 -2.63 -34.51 18.02
N GLN A 582 -2.09 -34.13 16.87
CA GLN A 582 -2.76 -33.30 15.86
C GLN A 582 -3.56 -34.13 14.83
N GLY A 583 -3.68 -35.45 15.03
CA GLY A 583 -4.56 -36.33 14.24
C GLY A 583 -3.89 -37.15 13.15
N VAL A 584 -2.56 -37.17 13.05
CA VAL A 584 -1.86 -38.10 12.14
C VAL A 584 -1.87 -39.51 12.74
N ASP A 585 -2.32 -40.50 11.98
CA ASP A 585 -2.32 -41.91 12.45
C ASP A 585 -0.90 -42.37 12.82
N ARG A 586 -0.75 -42.87 14.05
CA ARG A 586 0.52 -43.40 14.59
C ARG A 586 1.10 -44.50 13.71
N GLY A 587 0.25 -45.31 13.06
CA GLY A 587 0.66 -46.39 12.15
C GLY A 587 1.37 -45.90 10.88
N ARG A 588 1.26 -44.61 10.56
CA ARG A 588 1.93 -43.97 9.41
C ARG A 588 3.32 -43.43 9.74
N LEU A 589 3.71 -43.46 11.01
CA LEU A 589 4.94 -42.82 11.49
C LEU A 589 5.87 -43.86 12.12
N THR A 590 7.13 -43.86 11.73
CA THR A 590 8.21 -44.56 12.44
C THR A 590 9.27 -43.55 12.89
N MET A 591 10.16 -43.95 13.79
CA MET A 591 11.20 -43.05 14.29
C MET A 591 12.50 -43.80 14.57
N LYS A 592 13.62 -43.11 14.39
CA LYS A 592 14.96 -43.64 14.64
C LYS A 592 15.89 -42.55 15.13
N GLY A 593 16.63 -42.81 16.20
CA GLY A 593 17.73 -41.95 16.64
C GLY A 593 19.06 -42.41 16.03
N PHE A 594 19.90 -41.46 15.63
CA PHE A 594 21.24 -41.72 15.09
C PHE A 594 22.37 -41.16 15.99
N GLY A 595 22.04 -40.61 17.16
CA GLY A 595 23.03 -39.98 18.04
C GLY A 595 23.87 -38.93 17.31
N GLU A 596 25.17 -38.90 17.56
CA GLU A 596 26.15 -38.05 16.88
C GLU A 596 26.78 -38.68 15.62
N THR A 597 26.37 -39.89 15.23
CA THR A 597 27.05 -40.69 14.18
C THR A 597 26.91 -40.15 12.76
N ARG A 598 26.00 -39.18 12.54
CA ARG A 598 25.71 -38.56 11.24
C ARG A 598 25.75 -37.03 11.33
N PRO A 599 26.92 -36.41 11.52
CA PRO A 599 27.04 -34.96 11.61
C PRO A 599 26.74 -34.29 10.26
N ALA A 600 25.96 -33.21 10.29
CA ALA A 600 25.71 -32.32 9.16
C ALA A 600 26.76 -31.20 9.04
N ALA A 601 27.49 -30.89 10.12
CA ALA A 601 28.52 -29.86 10.17
C ALA A 601 29.60 -30.17 11.22
N SER A 602 30.69 -29.39 11.22
CA SER A 602 31.74 -29.52 12.24
C SER A 602 31.19 -29.29 13.65
N ASN A 603 31.50 -30.22 14.56
CA ASN A 603 31.12 -30.14 15.97
C ASN A 603 31.98 -29.16 16.80
N GLU A 604 33.06 -28.63 16.21
CA GLU A 604 33.98 -27.71 16.89
C GLU A 604 33.36 -26.33 17.13
N THR A 605 32.49 -25.88 16.22
CA THR A 605 31.84 -24.57 16.30
C THR A 605 30.47 -24.65 16.96
N ARG A 606 30.05 -23.58 17.65
CA ARG A 606 28.68 -23.47 18.21
C ARG A 606 27.62 -23.64 17.12
N LYS A 607 27.80 -22.98 15.97
CA LYS A 607 26.91 -23.03 14.81
C LYS A 607 26.83 -24.44 14.22
N GLY A 608 27.96 -25.13 14.05
CA GLY A 608 27.95 -26.49 13.51
C GLY A 608 27.31 -27.51 14.47
N ARG A 609 27.49 -27.35 15.79
CA ARG A 609 26.74 -28.17 16.77
C ARG A 609 25.24 -27.94 16.71
N GLU A 610 24.80 -26.72 16.44
CA GLU A 610 23.38 -26.41 16.24
C GLU A 610 22.82 -27.09 14.99
N LEU A 611 23.57 -27.06 13.89
CA LEU A 611 23.20 -27.80 12.67
C LEU A 611 23.14 -29.33 12.89
N ASN A 612 23.99 -29.88 13.77
CA ASN A 612 23.97 -31.31 14.09
C ASN A 612 22.77 -31.73 14.95
N ARG A 613 22.26 -30.83 15.80
CA ARG A 613 21.04 -31.05 16.60
C ARG A 613 19.81 -30.82 15.74
N ARG A 614 19.44 -31.82 14.93
CA ARG A 614 18.39 -31.70 13.93
C ARG A 614 17.45 -32.91 13.92
N VAL A 615 16.33 -32.74 13.24
CA VAL A 615 15.44 -33.82 12.83
C VAL A 615 15.47 -33.90 11.30
N GLU A 616 15.37 -35.11 10.77
CA GLU A 616 15.18 -35.36 9.34
C GLU A 616 13.96 -36.27 9.14
N VAL A 617 13.45 -36.32 7.91
CA VAL A 617 12.35 -37.21 7.52
C VAL A 617 12.67 -37.95 6.24
N GLN A 618 12.27 -39.21 6.21
CA GLN A 618 12.22 -40.01 5.00
C GLN A 618 10.79 -40.46 4.76
N PHE A 619 10.21 -40.10 3.61
CA PHE A 619 8.85 -40.51 3.24
C PHE A 619 8.84 -41.91 2.62
N THR A 620 7.79 -42.67 2.92
CA THR A 620 7.56 -44.03 2.43
C THR A 620 6.09 -44.25 2.06
N LYS A 621 5.77 -45.37 1.40
CA LYS A 621 4.39 -45.79 1.08
C LYS A 621 3.85 -46.82 2.07
#